data_AF-A0A2D4LMN3-F1
#
_entry.id   AF-A0A2D4LMN3-F1
#
_cell.length_a   1.000
_cell.length_b   1.000
_cell.length_c   1.000
_cell.angle_alpha   90.00
_cell.angle_beta   90.00
_cell.angle_gamma   90.00
#
_symmetry.space_group_name_H-M   'P 1'
#
loop_
_entity.id
_entity.type
_entity.pdbx_description
1 polymer ?
#
loop_
_entity_poly.entity_id
_entity_poly.type
_entity_poly.pdbx_seq_one_letter_code
_entity_poly.pdbx_strand_id
1 'polypeptide(L)'
;AFFMPGFLAKLWVLVEDPGSDDVISWSRNGQNFCILDEQRFAKELLPKYFKHNNLSSFIRQLNIYGFRKVIALENGMIISDKNPAIEFQHPFFKRGQFDLLANIKRKVATVRPEDLKICPDDLHKVLSEVQEMREQQNSMDIKLESMKRCSTMKAP
;
A
#
# COMPACT_ATOMS: atom_id res chain seq x y z
N ALA A 1 33.44 -6.17 4.50
CA ALA A 1 32.52 -6.84 3.56
C ALA A 1 31.15 -6.18 3.65
N PHE A 2 30.65 -5.56 2.58
CA PHE A 2 29.29 -5.03 2.58
C PHE A 2 28.31 -6.21 2.45
N PHE A 3 27.68 -6.59 3.56
CA PHE A 3 26.65 -7.62 3.55
C PHE A 3 25.38 -7.04 2.90
N MET A 4 25.12 -7.42 1.65
CA MET A 4 23.88 -7.03 0.96
C MET A 4 22.72 -7.83 1.56
N PRO A 5 21.64 -7.17 2.04
CA PRO A 5 20.50 -7.87 2.57
C PRO A 5 19.90 -8.84 1.55
N GLY A 6 19.68 -10.09 1.96
CA GLY A 6 19.19 -11.15 1.05
C GLY A 6 17.86 -10.84 0.36
N PHE A 7 17.03 -9.98 0.96
CA PHE A 7 15.81 -9.48 0.31
C PHE A 7 16.11 -8.70 -0.98
N LEU A 8 17.08 -7.79 -0.96
CA LEU A 8 17.41 -6.93 -2.10
C LEU A 8 18.04 -7.72 -3.24
N ALA A 9 18.93 -8.66 -2.92
CA ALA A 9 19.54 -9.54 -3.91
C ALA A 9 18.48 -10.40 -4.62
N LYS A 10 17.53 -10.96 -3.86
CA LYS A 10 16.42 -11.75 -4.43
C LYS A 10 15.47 -10.90 -5.26
N LEU A 11 15.11 -9.71 -4.76
CA LEU A 11 14.27 -8.78 -5.49
C LEU A 11 14.91 -8.39 -6.83
N TRP A 12 16.21 -8.10 -6.84
CA TRP A 12 16.94 -7.80 -8.06
C TRP A 12 16.86 -8.95 -9.07
N VAL A 13 17.25 -10.16 -8.67
CA VAL A 13 17.22 -11.34 -9.55
C VAL A 13 15.82 -11.59 -10.09
N LEU A 14 14.80 -11.44 -9.24
CA LEU A 14 13.41 -11.61 -9.61
C LEU A 14 12.95 -10.61 -10.68
N VAL A 15 13.31 -9.33 -10.57
CA VAL A 15 12.90 -8.29 -11.53
C VAL A 15 13.76 -8.33 -12.81
N GLU A 16 15.01 -8.80 -12.73
CA GLU A 16 15.91 -8.92 -13.87
C GLU A 16 15.64 -10.16 -14.73
N ASP A 17 14.85 -11.13 -14.25
CA ASP A 17 14.50 -12.36 -14.96
C ASP A 17 13.44 -12.12 -16.05
N PRO A 18 13.82 -12.18 -17.36
CA PRO A 18 12.88 -11.96 -18.45
C PRO A 18 11.77 -13.02 -18.50
N GLY A 19 11.99 -14.19 -17.90
CA GLY A 19 10.98 -15.24 -17.80
C GLY A 19 9.82 -14.90 -16.86
N SER A 20 9.93 -13.80 -16.12
CA SER A 20 8.89 -13.30 -15.21
C SER A 20 8.26 -11.98 -15.66
N ASP A 21 8.66 -11.44 -16.82
CA ASP A 21 8.29 -10.10 -17.29
C ASP A 21 6.78 -9.93 -17.50
N ASP A 22 6.03 -11.02 -17.67
CA ASP A 22 4.57 -11.04 -17.77
C ASP A 22 3.86 -10.81 -16.42
N VAL A 23 4.58 -10.94 -15.31
CA VAL A 23 4.06 -10.83 -13.93
C VAL A 23 4.76 -9.72 -13.15
N ILE A 24 6.08 -9.60 -13.28
CA ILE A 24 6.89 -8.54 -12.67
C ILE A 24 8.03 -8.17 -13.63
N SER A 25 8.19 -6.87 -13.91
CA SER A 25 9.23 -6.40 -14.83
C SER A 25 9.74 -5.02 -14.46
N TRP A 26 10.88 -4.66 -15.03
CA TRP A 26 11.33 -3.27 -15.05
C TRP A 26 10.40 -2.41 -15.92
N SER A 27 10.18 -1.18 -15.49
CA SER A 27 9.58 -0.17 -16.36
C SER A 27 10.48 0.12 -17.57
N ARG A 28 9.91 0.73 -18.61
CA ARG A 28 10.63 1.00 -19.87
C ARG A 28 11.90 1.84 -19.67
N ASN A 29 11.89 2.78 -18.72
CA ASN A 29 13.03 3.65 -18.40
C ASN A 29 14.00 3.04 -17.36
N GLY A 30 13.69 1.85 -16.82
CA GLY A 30 14.51 1.13 -15.84
C GLY A 30 14.65 1.82 -14.47
N GLN A 31 13.80 2.81 -14.15
CA GLN A 31 13.83 3.53 -12.88
C GLN A 31 12.88 2.95 -11.82
N ASN A 32 11.92 2.15 -12.25
CA ASN A 32 10.90 1.52 -11.43
C ASN A 32 10.76 0.05 -11.85
N PHE A 33 10.17 -0.76 -10.97
CA PHE A 33 9.64 -2.06 -11.36
C PHE A 33 8.14 -2.10 -11.13
N CYS A 34 7.47 -2.94 -11.90
CA CYS A 34 6.03 -3.03 -11.98
C CYS A 34 5.61 -4.46 -11.67
N ILE A 35 4.64 -4.64 -10.77
CA ILE A 35 3.92 -5.90 -10.58
C ILE A 35 2.67 -5.80 -11.47
N LEU A 36 2.65 -6.56 -12.56
CA LEU A 36 1.61 -6.53 -13.59
C LEU A 36 0.41 -7.42 -13.22
N ASP A 37 0.67 -8.54 -12.52
CA ASP A 37 -0.36 -9.46 -12.03
C ASP A 37 -0.07 -9.83 -10.56
N GLU A 38 -0.80 -9.20 -9.64
CA GLU A 38 -0.64 -9.42 -8.21
C GLU A 38 -0.92 -10.86 -7.77
N GLN A 39 -1.90 -11.52 -8.39
CA GLN A 39 -2.30 -12.87 -7.99
C GLN A 39 -1.26 -13.90 -8.42
N ARG A 40 -0.80 -13.82 -9.68
CA ARG A 40 0.28 -14.69 -10.17
C ARG A 40 1.59 -14.39 -9.46
N PHE A 41 1.91 -13.13 -9.20
CA PHE A 41 3.08 -12.75 -8.43
C PHE A 41 3.09 -13.41 -7.05
N ALA A 42 1.96 -13.29 -6.32
CA ALA A 42 1.80 -13.86 -5.00
C ALA A 42 1.88 -15.40 -5.01
N LYS A 43 1.22 -16.06 -5.96
CA LYS A 43 1.09 -17.52 -5.99
C LYS A 43 2.29 -18.23 -6.62
N GLU A 44 2.87 -17.68 -7.67
CA GLU A 44 3.87 -18.35 -8.51
C GLU A 44 5.30 -17.89 -8.20
N LEU A 45 5.51 -16.60 -7.92
CA LEU A 45 6.86 -16.04 -7.78
C LEU A 45 7.29 -15.90 -6.32
N LEU A 46 6.43 -15.38 -5.44
CA LEU A 46 6.80 -15.21 -4.03
C LEU A 46 7.29 -16.51 -3.36
N PRO A 47 6.67 -17.69 -3.54
CA PRO A 47 7.16 -18.93 -2.94
C PRO A 47 8.49 -19.45 -3.51
N LYS A 48 8.85 -19.06 -4.74
CA LYS A 48 10.12 -19.44 -5.37
C LYS A 48 11.31 -18.66 -4.76
N TYR A 49 11.09 -17.39 -4.45
CA TYR A 49 12.15 -16.48 -3.99
C TYR A 49 12.12 -16.25 -2.47
N PHE A 50 10.94 -16.32 -1.86
CA PHE A 50 10.67 -16.04 -0.45
C PHE A 50 9.91 -17.20 0.21
N LYS A 51 9.91 -17.25 1.54
CA LYS A 51 9.29 -18.35 2.31
C LYS A 51 7.79 -18.15 2.57
N HIS A 52 7.11 -17.37 1.73
CA HIS A 52 5.68 -17.05 1.85
C HIS A 52 5.12 -16.67 0.47
N ASN A 53 3.80 -16.66 0.33
CA ASN A 53 3.05 -16.15 -0.83
C ASN A 53 2.35 -14.81 -0.54
N ASN A 54 2.63 -14.18 0.61
CA ASN A 54 1.91 -12.98 1.05
C ASN A 54 2.50 -11.70 0.43
N LEU A 55 1.72 -11.03 -0.44
CA LEU A 55 2.08 -9.77 -1.08
C LEU A 55 2.30 -8.64 -0.05
N SER A 56 1.48 -8.55 0.99
CA SER A 56 1.62 -7.54 2.06
C SER A 56 2.95 -7.69 2.81
N SER A 57 3.42 -8.92 3.03
CA SER A 57 4.74 -9.16 3.62
C SER A 57 5.88 -8.70 2.71
N PHE A 58 5.73 -8.91 1.40
CA PHE A 58 6.68 -8.41 0.40
C PHE A 58 6.70 -6.87 0.36
N ILE A 59 5.53 -6.23 0.33
CA ILE A 59 5.40 -4.76 0.36
C ILE A 59 5.98 -4.19 1.66
N ARG A 60 5.77 -4.85 2.79
CA ARG A 60 6.39 -4.44 4.07
C ARG A 60 7.92 -4.43 3.97
N GLN A 61 8.52 -5.44 3.34
CA GLN A 61 9.96 -5.46 3.11
C GLN A 61 10.40 -4.31 2.20
N LEU A 62 9.68 -4.03 1.11
CA LEU A 62 9.93 -2.84 0.26
C LEU A 62 9.92 -1.55 1.09
N ASN A 63 8.90 -1.34 1.92
CA ASN A 63 8.75 -0.15 2.75
C ASN A 63 9.90 0.00 3.77
N ILE A 64 10.32 -1.11 4.37
CA ILE A 64 11.46 -1.17 5.30
C ILE A 64 12.76 -0.75 4.61
N TYR A 65 12.93 -1.05 3.31
CA TYR A 65 14.09 -0.60 2.52
C TYR A 65 13.86 0.75 1.81
N GLY A 66 12.75 1.42 2.08
CA GLY A 66 12.49 2.78 1.61
C GLY A 66 11.99 2.89 0.17
N PHE A 67 11.60 1.78 -0.46
CA PHE A 67 10.87 1.82 -1.73
C PHE A 67 9.55 2.57 -1.53
N ARG A 68 9.11 3.28 -2.58
CA ARG A 68 7.83 3.99 -2.58
C ARG A 68 6.98 3.49 -3.74
N LYS A 69 5.68 3.35 -3.49
CA LYS A 69 4.70 3.13 -4.55
C LYS A 69 4.64 4.37 -5.43
N VAL A 70 4.68 4.19 -6.74
CA VAL A 70 4.45 5.27 -7.71
C VAL A 70 2.94 5.45 -7.85
N ILE A 71 2.48 6.70 -7.71
CA ILE A 71 1.06 7.05 -7.84
C ILE A 71 0.92 7.88 -9.11
N ALA A 72 0.13 7.40 -10.06
CA ALA A 72 -0.22 8.16 -11.26
C ALA A 72 -1.24 9.24 -10.88
N LEU A 73 -0.87 10.50 -11.07
CA LEU A 73 -1.73 11.67 -10.86
C LEU A 73 -2.00 12.33 -12.22
N GLU A 74 -3.26 12.56 -12.54
CA GLU A 74 -3.70 13.35 -13.70
C GLU A 74 -4.56 14.50 -13.19
N ASN A 75 -4.18 15.74 -13.48
CA ASN A 75 -4.86 16.96 -12.99
C ASN A 75 -5.05 17.02 -11.46
N GLY A 76 -4.12 16.44 -10.70
CA GLY A 76 -4.20 16.37 -9.23
C GLY A 76 -5.11 15.26 -8.70
N MET A 77 -5.76 14.49 -9.57
CA MET A 77 -6.55 13.32 -9.19
C MET A 77 -5.74 12.03 -9.38
N ILE A 78 -5.88 11.10 -8.44
CA ILE A 78 -5.29 9.75 -8.54
C ILE A 78 -6.03 8.99 -9.64
N ILE A 79 -5.31 8.52 -10.66
CA ILE A 79 -5.85 7.75 -11.79
C ILE A 79 -5.41 6.29 -11.78
N SER A 80 -5.12 5.74 -10.61
CA SER A 80 -4.66 4.35 -10.45
C SER A 80 -5.60 3.31 -11.07
N ASP A 81 -6.88 3.63 -11.28
CA ASP A 81 -7.83 2.73 -11.96
C ASP A 81 -7.49 2.47 -13.44
N LYS A 82 -6.73 3.36 -14.10
CA LYS A 82 -6.38 3.20 -15.52
C LYS A 82 -5.21 2.25 -15.75
N ASN A 83 -4.37 1.99 -14.74
CA ASN A 83 -3.23 1.09 -14.86
C ASN A 83 -3.28 0.06 -13.73
N PRO A 84 -3.61 -1.22 -14.03
CA PRO A 84 -3.71 -2.25 -13.00
C PRO A 84 -2.36 -2.61 -12.36
N ALA A 85 -1.24 -2.19 -12.98
CA ALA A 85 0.08 -2.51 -12.47
C ALA A 85 0.43 -1.69 -11.22
N ILE A 86 0.96 -2.37 -10.19
CA ILE A 86 1.56 -1.70 -9.02
C ILE A 86 3.02 -1.39 -9.31
N GLU A 87 3.38 -0.12 -9.28
CA GLU A 87 4.74 0.32 -9.51
C GLU A 87 5.46 0.72 -8.22
N PHE A 88 6.72 0.33 -8.09
CA PHE A 88 7.59 0.73 -6.99
C PHE A 88 8.91 1.29 -7.52
N GLN A 89 9.43 2.31 -6.82
CA GLN A 89 10.70 2.94 -7.14
C GLN A 89 11.60 3.11 -5.93
N HIS A 90 12.91 3.12 -6.17
CA HIS A 90 13.92 3.52 -5.20
C HIS A 90 15.12 4.16 -5.93
N PRO A 91 15.71 5.27 -5.41
CA PRO A 91 16.80 5.96 -6.10
C PRO A 91 18.03 5.11 -6.44
N PHE A 92 18.26 4.04 -5.66
CA PHE A 92 19.39 3.11 -5.82
C PHE A 92 18.97 1.71 -6.31
N PHE A 93 17.73 1.53 -6.77
CA PHE A 93 17.27 0.27 -7.37
C PHE A 93 16.89 0.56 -8.84
N LYS A 94 17.82 0.34 -9.76
CA LYS A 94 17.71 0.71 -11.18
C LYS A 94 18.22 -0.40 -12.08
N ARG A 95 17.55 -0.69 -13.18
CA ARG A 95 17.93 -1.77 -14.11
C ARG A 95 19.41 -1.68 -14.53
N GLY A 96 20.11 -2.81 -14.50
CA GLY A 96 21.52 -2.92 -14.89
C GLY A 96 22.54 -2.28 -13.93
N GLN A 97 22.11 -1.63 -12.84
CA GLN A 97 22.96 -1.02 -11.81
C GLN A 97 22.93 -1.80 -10.48
N PHE A 98 23.40 -3.05 -10.50
CA PHE A 98 23.42 -3.93 -9.31
C PHE A 98 24.24 -3.35 -8.16
N ASP A 99 25.35 -2.65 -8.45
CA ASP A 99 26.24 -2.11 -7.42
C ASP A 99 25.56 -1.06 -6.52
N LEU A 100 24.51 -0.39 -7.03
CA LEU A 100 23.77 0.60 -6.26
C LEU A 100 22.98 -0.03 -5.10
N LEU A 101 22.71 -1.34 -5.13
CA LEU A 101 22.03 -2.03 -4.04
C LEU A 101 22.77 -1.90 -2.70
N ALA A 102 24.10 -1.72 -2.71
CA ALA A 102 24.89 -1.48 -1.51
C ALA A 102 24.49 -0.17 -0.78
N ASN A 103 23.90 0.79 -1.49
CA ASN A 103 23.45 2.07 -0.95
C ASN A 103 22.04 2.00 -0.34
N ILE A 104 21.30 0.92 -0.57
CA ILE A 104 19.97 0.73 0.02
C ILE A 104 20.14 0.27 1.48
N LYS A 105 19.73 1.11 2.42
CA LYS A 105 19.80 0.81 3.85
C LYS A 105 18.41 0.56 4.41
N ARG A 106 18.34 -0.37 5.36
CA ARG A 106 17.13 -0.62 6.15
C ARG A 106 16.79 0.65 6.93
N LYS A 107 15.54 1.12 6.83
CA LYS A 107 15.01 2.12 7.75
C LYS A 107 15.02 1.51 9.15
N VAL A 108 15.85 2.07 10.03
CA VAL A 108 15.77 1.80 11.47
C VAL A 108 14.49 2.46 11.94
N ALA A 109 13.68 1.76 12.75
CA ALA A 109 12.48 2.31 13.33
C ALA A 109 12.83 3.43 14.33
N THR A 110 13.21 4.60 13.83
CA THR A 110 13.03 5.85 14.54
C THR A 110 11.56 6.18 14.34
N VAL A 111 10.74 6.17 15.39
CA VAL A 111 9.42 6.78 15.32
C VAL A 111 9.67 8.25 14.96
N ARG A 112 9.49 8.63 13.70
CA ARG A 112 9.64 10.02 13.27
C ARG A 112 8.28 10.68 13.45
N PRO A 113 8.21 11.93 13.98
CA PRO A 113 6.95 12.67 14.07
C PRO A 113 6.25 12.83 12.71
N GLU A 114 6.99 12.64 11.61
CA GLU A 114 6.54 12.70 10.23
C GLU A 114 5.64 11.52 9.81
N ASP A 115 5.82 10.34 10.42
CA ASP A 115 4.99 9.15 10.16
C ASP A 115 3.62 9.24 10.86
N LEU A 116 3.36 10.31 11.62
CA LEU A 116 2.03 10.73 12.10
C LEU A 116 1.25 11.55 11.06
N LYS A 117 1.79 11.75 9.84
CA LYS A 117 1.03 12.37 8.75
C LYS A 117 -0.08 11.42 8.32
N ILE A 118 -1.24 11.60 8.95
CA ILE A 118 -2.53 11.02 8.56
C ILE A 118 -2.68 11.24 7.04
N CYS A 119 -2.91 10.17 6.30
CA CYS A 119 -3.18 10.27 4.86
C CYS A 119 -4.46 11.11 4.68
N PRO A 120 -4.51 12.06 3.72
CA PRO A 120 -5.74 12.81 3.42
C PRO A 120 -6.95 11.89 3.20
N ASP A 121 -6.72 10.71 2.63
CA ASP A 121 -7.75 9.69 2.41
C ASP A 121 -8.28 9.08 3.72
N ASP A 122 -7.39 8.83 4.69
CA ASP A 122 -7.78 8.32 6.01
C ASP A 122 -8.60 9.36 6.78
N LEU A 123 -8.22 10.64 6.68
CA LEU A 123 -8.96 11.73 7.32
C LEU A 123 -10.34 11.93 6.69
N HIS A 124 -10.44 11.88 5.37
CA HIS A 124 -11.72 11.99 4.67
C HIS A 124 -12.65 10.83 5.05
N LYS A 125 -12.13 9.60 5.11
CA LYS A 125 -12.91 8.43 5.51
C LYS A 125 -13.44 8.56 6.95
N VAL A 126 -12.59 8.99 7.88
CA VAL A 126 -13.00 9.23 9.27
C VAL A 126 -14.06 10.32 9.38
N LEU A 127 -13.94 11.41 8.61
CA LEU A 127 -14.93 12.49 8.59
C LEU A 127 -16.29 12.01 8.07
N SER A 128 -16.30 11.21 7.00
CA SER A 128 -17.53 10.59 6.47
C SER A 128 -18.17 9.64 7.49
N GLU A 129 -17.40 8.77 8.13
CA GLU A 129 -17.90 7.85 9.17
C GLU A 129 -18.50 8.61 10.37
N VAL A 130 -17.87 9.71 10.81
CA VAL A 130 -18.39 10.54 11.92
C VAL A 130 -19.69 11.27 11.55
N GLN A 131 -19.82 11.72 10.30
CA GLN A 131 -21.07 12.33 9.82
C GLN A 131 -22.21 11.31 9.79
N GLU A 132 -21.97 10.12 9.25
CA GLU A 132 -22.96 9.04 9.23
C GLU A 132 -23.38 8.63 10.65
N MET A 133 -22.43 8.53 11.58
CA MET A 133 -22.72 8.25 12.98
C MET A 133 -23.61 9.31 13.62
N ARG A 134 -23.37 10.61 13.33
CA ARG A 134 -24.20 11.71 13.84
C ARG A 134 -25.62 11.69 13.30
N GLU A 135 -25.80 11.35 12.02
CA GLU A 135 -27.13 11.22 11.41
C GLU A 135 -27.90 10.05 12.00
N GLN A 136 -27.23 8.90 12.19
CA GLN A 136 -27.82 7.74 12.85
C GLN A 136 -28.21 8.07 14.30
N GLN A 137 -27.35 8.80 15.04
CA GLN A 137 -27.63 9.23 16.41
C GLN A 137 -28.86 10.15 16.47
N ASN A 138 -28.93 11.17 15.62
CA ASN A 138 -30.10 12.06 15.54
C ASN A 138 -31.38 11.29 15.20
N SER A 139 -31.31 10.34 14.25
CA SER A 139 -32.45 9.49 13.89
C SER A 139 -32.89 8.62 15.08
N MET A 140 -31.94 8.07 15.85
CA MET A 140 -32.25 7.29 17.05
C MET A 140 -32.88 8.15 18.14
N ASP A 141 -32.40 9.36 18.34
CA ASP A 141 -32.93 10.30 19.34
C ASP A 141 -34.38 10.72 19.02
N ILE A 142 -34.68 11.02 17.75
CA ILE A 142 -36.06 11.29 17.28
C ILE A 142 -36.97 10.08 17.50
N LYS A 143 -36.45 8.87 17.25
CA LYS A 143 -37.19 7.62 17.46
C LYS A 143 -37.43 7.34 18.95
N LEU A 144 -36.47 7.69 19.81
CA LEU A 144 -36.61 7.57 21.26
C LEU A 144 -37.62 8.59 21.82
N GLU A 145 -37.57 9.84 21.36
CA GLU A 145 -38.54 10.89 21.68
C GLU A 145 -39.98 10.48 21.32
N SER A 146 -40.18 9.94 20.12
CA SER A 146 -41.50 9.50 19.66
C SER A 146 -42.03 8.29 20.44
N MET A 147 -41.16 7.35 20.81
CA MET A 147 -41.56 6.23 21.68
C MET A 147 -41.95 6.70 23.08
N LYS A 148 -41.20 7.63 23.69
CA LYS A 148 -41.52 8.22 25.00
C LYS A 148 -42.87 8.95 24.99
N ARG A 149 -43.17 9.71 23.93
CA ARG A 149 -44.45 10.40 23.75
C ARG A 149 -45.64 9.45 23.61
N CYS A 150 -45.45 8.31 22.94
CA CYS A 150 -46.49 7.30 22.77
C CYS A 150 -46.77 6.51 24.07
N SER A 151 -45.79 6.38 24.98
CA SER A 151 -45.98 5.69 26.26
C SER A 151 -46.74 6.54 27.29
N THR A 152 -46.67 7.87 27.21
CA THR A 152 -47.37 8.79 28.13
C THR A 152 -48.86 8.98 27.84
N MET A 153 -49.38 8.47 26.71
CA MET A 153 -50.80 8.56 26.35
C MET A 153 -51.63 7.32 26.72
N LYS A 154 -51.04 6.35 27.42
CA LYS A 154 -51.71 5.09 27.78
C LYS A 154 -51.54 4.77 29.26
N ALA A 155 -52.04 5.67 30.12
CA ALA A 155 -52.33 5.37 31.52
C ALA A 155 -53.82 5.68 31.75
N PRO A 156 -54.69 4.69 32.03
CA PRO A 156 -56.05 4.93 32.49
C PRO A 156 -56.09 5.50 33.91
#